data_AF-A0AAU9QQ20-F1
#
_entry.id   AF-A0AAU9QQ20-F1
#
_cell.length_a   1.000
_cell.length_b   1.000
_cell.length_c   1.000
_cell.angle_alpha   90.00
_cell.angle_beta   90.00
_cell.angle_gamma   90.00
#
_symmetry.space_group_name_H-M   'P 1'
#
loop_
_entity.id
_entity.type
_entity.pdbx_description
1 polymer ?
#
loop_
_entity_poly.entity_id
_entity_poly.type
_entity_poly.pdbx_seq_one_letter_code
_entity_poly.pdbx_strand_id
1 'polypeptide(L)'
;MTEKPSKTQTSFLRRLMVAYLIDTGKNTVPLIIETTGMPRRTAQDTIKALNELEIEIEQYNRGCYRILSWGAVDKNWIKNNFRHVCSVLSYPQYEISEVSDMSYEQVVHDQSLYCATQSLELAQQLSVLSRASESTERTRNAKQLMKKLNDNESRIAALRHIYRTVGRVDLEHLLFELTNLTMEEHSTALSDPDGWKRALQIGGQADDGESYVAPTKELNQWRIKFIEAIQSK
;
A
#
# COMPACT_ATOMS: atom_id res chain seq x y z
N MET A 1 8.44 6.35 44.22
CA MET A 1 9.87 6.73 44.28
C MET A 1 10.46 6.43 42.92
N THR A 2 10.75 7.43 42.09
CA THR A 2 11.42 7.20 40.80
C THR A 2 12.92 7.17 41.06
N GLU A 3 13.46 5.98 41.30
CA GLU A 3 14.91 5.78 41.35
C GLU A 3 15.52 6.24 40.02
N LYS A 4 16.60 7.02 40.12
CA LYS A 4 17.36 7.48 38.97
C LYS A 4 17.86 6.25 38.20
N PRO A 5 17.63 6.17 36.88
CA PRO A 5 18.00 4.99 36.11
C PRO A 5 19.52 4.77 36.14
N SER A 6 19.94 3.52 36.23
CA SER A 6 21.36 3.18 36.32
C SER A 6 22.10 3.50 35.02
N LYS A 7 23.43 3.68 35.10
CA LYS A 7 24.27 3.89 33.90
C LYS A 7 24.16 2.71 32.93
N THR A 8 24.07 1.49 33.45
CA THR A 8 23.89 0.27 32.66
C THR A 8 22.55 0.27 31.94
N GLN A 9 21.45 0.59 32.65
CA GLN A 9 20.12 0.66 32.08
C GLN A 9 20.02 1.73 30.99
N THR A 10 20.52 2.94 31.27
CA THR A 10 20.50 4.02 30.27
C THR A 10 21.38 3.73 29.05
N SER A 11 22.50 3.02 29.22
CA SER A 11 23.34 2.56 28.10
C SER A 11 22.62 1.52 27.23
N PHE A 12 22.00 0.52 27.85
CA PHE A 12 21.21 -0.49 27.16
C PHE A 12 20.05 0.12 26.38
N LEU A 13 19.23 0.96 27.03
CA LEU A 13 18.08 1.60 26.40
C LEU A 13 18.47 2.54 25.26
N ARG A 14 19.60 3.26 25.38
CA ARG A 14 20.10 4.13 24.30
C ARG A 14 20.48 3.33 23.06
N ARG A 15 21.12 2.16 23.24
CA ARG A 15 21.48 1.27 22.12
C ARG A 15 20.25 0.69 21.45
N LEU A 16 19.26 0.21 22.21
CA LEU A 16 17.97 -0.23 21.66
C LEU A 16 17.29 0.87 20.85
N MET A 17 17.22 2.07 21.40
CA MET A 17 16.59 3.21 20.74
C MET A 17 17.33 3.59 19.44
N VAL A 18 18.67 3.63 19.45
CA VAL A 18 19.46 3.94 18.25
C VAL A 18 19.33 2.85 17.19
N ALA A 19 19.35 1.57 17.57
CA ALA A 19 19.09 0.47 16.64
C ALA A 19 17.71 0.60 15.99
N TYR A 20 16.68 0.91 16.81
CA TYR A 20 15.33 1.13 16.30
C TYR A 20 15.25 2.31 15.32
N LEU A 21 15.88 3.45 15.65
CA LEU A 21 15.93 4.61 14.77
C LEU A 21 16.59 4.30 13.41
N ILE A 22 17.67 3.53 13.40
CA ILE A 22 18.35 3.10 12.17
C ILE A 22 17.41 2.22 11.33
N ASP A 23 16.75 1.27 11.98
CA ASP A 23 15.84 0.30 11.34
C ASP A 23 14.56 0.97 10.79
N THR A 24 14.16 2.12 11.35
CA THR A 24 13.03 2.94 10.88
C THR A 24 13.46 4.14 10.03
N GLY A 25 14.66 4.11 9.45
CA GLY A 25 15.08 5.08 8.41
C GLY A 25 15.84 6.32 8.90
N LYS A 26 16.01 6.55 10.20
CA LYS A 26 16.91 7.60 10.75
C LYS A 26 18.34 7.07 10.82
N ASN A 27 18.86 6.71 9.65
CA ASN A 27 19.98 5.79 9.51
C ASN A 27 21.34 6.45 9.25
N THR A 28 21.47 7.74 9.53
CA THR A 28 22.75 8.46 9.45
C THR A 28 23.04 9.14 10.78
N VAL A 29 24.32 9.37 11.08
CA VAL A 29 24.72 10.08 12.30
C VAL A 29 24.06 11.47 12.41
N PRO A 30 23.98 12.30 11.35
CA PRO A 30 23.24 13.57 11.41
C PRO A 30 21.76 13.40 11.78
N LEU A 31 21.05 12.43 11.19
CA LEU A 31 19.63 12.19 11.49
C LEU A 31 19.41 11.72 12.93
N ILE A 32 20.31 10.90 13.47
CA ILE A 32 20.25 10.47 14.87
C ILE A 32 20.47 11.66 15.81
N ILE A 33 21.47 12.50 15.53
CA ILE A 33 21.73 13.72 16.32
C ILE A 33 20.52 14.65 16.30
N GLU A 34 19.95 14.89 15.13
CA GLU A 34 18.76 15.73 14.96
C GLU A 34 17.57 15.18 15.75
N THR A 35 17.36 13.86 15.71
CA THR A 35 16.22 13.21 16.37
C THR A 35 16.37 13.19 17.90
N THR A 36 17.56 12.95 18.42
CA THR A 36 17.76 12.68 19.86
C THR A 36 18.42 13.83 20.61
N GLY A 37 18.99 14.81 19.91
CA GLY A 37 19.81 15.89 20.49
C GLY A 37 21.14 15.42 21.09
N MET A 38 21.57 14.17 20.84
CA MET A 38 22.79 13.65 21.46
C MET A 38 24.05 14.14 20.74
N PRO A 39 25.19 14.31 21.45
CA PRO A 39 26.45 14.68 20.79
C PRO A 39 26.87 13.65 19.72
N ARG A 40 27.50 14.13 18.64
CA ARG A 40 27.97 13.27 17.53
C ARG A 40 28.79 12.08 18.01
N ARG A 41 29.70 12.29 18.97
CA ARG A 41 30.55 11.23 19.52
C ARG A 41 29.70 10.15 20.21
N THR A 42 28.69 10.55 20.99
CA THR A 42 27.75 9.65 21.65
C THR A 42 26.96 8.81 20.64
N ALA A 43 26.48 9.42 19.55
CA ALA A 43 25.78 8.68 18.49
C ALA A 43 26.69 7.62 17.86
N GLN A 44 27.91 8.01 17.48
CA GLN A 44 28.88 7.09 16.88
C GLN A 44 29.29 5.96 17.83
N ASP A 45 29.54 6.25 19.10
CA ASP A 45 29.89 5.22 20.09
C ASP A 45 28.72 4.28 20.37
N THR A 46 27.49 4.79 20.40
CA THR A 46 26.29 3.96 20.54
C THR A 46 26.14 2.99 19.36
N ILE A 47 26.32 3.48 18.13
CA ILE A 47 26.25 2.66 16.91
C ILE A 47 27.31 1.55 16.94
N LYS A 48 28.55 1.88 17.29
CA LYS A 48 29.65 0.90 17.39
C LYS A 48 29.39 -0.19 18.43
N ALA A 49 28.71 0.16 19.51
CA ALA A 49 28.39 -0.73 20.62
C ALA A 49 27.11 -1.57 20.39
N LEU A 50 26.46 -1.50 19.22
CA LEU A 50 25.28 -2.33 18.92
C LEU A 50 25.61 -3.81 18.81
N ASN A 51 26.78 -4.16 18.26
CA ASN A 51 27.23 -5.55 18.18
C ASN A 51 27.39 -6.21 19.56
N GLU A 52 27.63 -5.43 20.63
CA GLU A 52 27.66 -5.97 22.00
C GLU A 52 26.30 -6.45 22.51
N LEU A 53 25.21 -6.11 21.82
CA LEU A 53 23.86 -6.60 22.09
C LEU A 53 23.43 -7.69 21.10
N GLU A 54 24.36 -8.27 20.34
CA GLU A 54 24.07 -9.20 19.24
C GLU A 54 23.21 -8.57 18.12
N ILE A 55 23.16 -7.23 18.05
CA ILE A 55 22.48 -6.51 16.96
C ILE A 55 23.48 -6.32 15.84
N GLU A 56 23.29 -7.04 14.73
CA GLU A 56 24.14 -6.95 13.55
C GLU A 56 23.81 -5.70 12.75
N ILE A 57 24.83 -4.91 12.46
CA ILE A 57 24.72 -3.63 11.75
C ILE A 57 25.78 -3.53 10.66
N GLU A 58 25.37 -3.07 9.48
CA GLU A 58 26.27 -2.71 8.40
C GLU A 58 26.27 -1.20 8.14
N GLN A 59 27.42 -0.68 7.71
CA GLN A 59 27.50 0.64 7.10
C GLN A 59 27.48 0.47 5.59
N TYR A 60 26.39 0.90 4.94
CA TYR A 60 26.24 0.85 3.49
C TYR A 60 26.16 2.29 2.96
N ASN A 61 26.87 2.58 1.87
CA ASN A 61 26.83 3.86 1.15
C ASN A 61 27.06 5.14 2.01
N ARG A 62 28.20 5.82 1.79
CA ARG A 62 28.52 7.18 2.31
C ARG A 62 27.91 7.58 3.67
N GLY A 63 28.01 6.72 4.70
CA GLY A 63 27.61 7.09 6.06
C GLY A 63 26.22 6.62 6.52
N CYS A 64 25.47 5.89 5.70
CA CYS A 64 24.22 5.25 6.11
C CYS A 64 24.47 3.90 6.79
N TYR A 65 23.59 3.55 7.71
CA TYR A 65 23.63 2.29 8.46
C TYR A 65 22.36 1.47 8.20
N ARG A 66 22.44 0.15 8.30
CA ARG A 66 21.27 -0.74 8.25
C ARG A 66 21.43 -1.83 9.29
N ILE A 67 20.33 -2.15 9.99
CA ILE A 67 20.27 -3.31 10.86
C ILE A 67 20.07 -4.55 9.98
N LEU A 68 20.97 -5.53 10.10
CA LEU A 68 20.88 -6.80 9.39
C LEU A 68 20.11 -7.83 10.21
N SER A 69 20.31 -7.83 11.52
CA SER A 69 19.66 -8.73 12.46
C SER A 69 19.56 -8.08 13.83
N TRP A 70 18.46 -8.34 14.54
CA TRP A 70 18.29 -7.92 15.93
C TRP A 70 18.87 -8.93 16.93
N GLY A 71 19.33 -10.10 16.45
CA GLY A 71 19.93 -11.15 17.27
C GLY A 71 19.06 -11.53 18.46
N ALA A 72 19.61 -11.40 19.67
CA ALA A 72 18.94 -11.75 20.92
C ALA A 72 17.93 -10.71 21.43
N VAL A 73 17.77 -9.58 20.73
CA VAL A 73 16.93 -8.46 21.15
C VAL A 73 15.57 -8.48 20.42
N ASP A 74 14.48 -8.27 21.16
CA ASP A 74 13.15 -8.10 20.56
C ASP A 74 12.91 -6.67 20.06
N LYS A 75 12.88 -6.51 18.73
CA LYS A 75 12.51 -5.25 18.05
C LYS A 75 11.14 -4.73 18.47
N ASN A 76 10.15 -5.61 18.63
CA ASN A 76 8.78 -5.20 18.93
C ASN A 76 8.67 -4.59 20.32
N TRP A 77 9.51 -5.03 21.27
CA TRP A 77 9.55 -4.44 22.59
C TRP A 77 9.92 -2.95 22.54
N ILE A 78 10.99 -2.57 21.83
CA ILE A 78 11.38 -1.15 21.74
C ILE A 78 10.35 -0.32 20.96
N LYS A 79 9.73 -0.88 19.92
CA LYS A 79 8.61 -0.25 19.21
C LYS A 79 7.48 0.13 20.18
N ASN A 80 7.05 -0.83 21.00
CA ASN A 80 5.92 -0.64 21.92
C ASN A 80 6.27 0.22 23.14
N ASN A 81 7.55 0.32 23.49
CA ASN A 81 8.03 1.04 24.67
C ASN A 81 8.79 2.33 24.32
N PHE A 82 8.79 2.78 23.07
CA PHE A 82 9.63 3.87 22.59
C PHE A 82 9.46 5.16 23.41
N ARG A 83 8.21 5.54 23.70
CA ARG A 83 7.90 6.73 24.52
C ARG A 83 8.46 6.62 25.95
N HIS A 84 8.35 5.43 26.55
CA HIS A 84 8.92 5.15 27.87
C HIS A 84 10.44 5.28 27.84
N VAL A 85 11.09 4.71 26.83
CA VAL A 85 12.55 4.77 26.67
C VAL A 85 13.05 6.20 26.50
N CYS A 86 12.42 7.02 25.65
CA CYS A 86 12.76 8.45 25.51
C CYS A 86 12.60 9.19 26.84
N SER A 87 11.54 8.90 27.60
CA SER A 87 11.33 9.49 28.92
C SER A 87 12.43 9.11 29.93
N VAL A 88 12.89 7.86 29.94
CA VAL A 88 13.98 7.40 30.84
C VAL A 88 15.31 8.03 30.47
N LEU A 89 15.56 8.25 29.17
CA LEU A 89 16.79 8.83 28.65
C LEU A 89 16.81 10.37 28.66
N SER A 90 15.69 11.01 29.02
CA SER A 90 15.49 12.46 28.90
C SER A 90 15.78 12.99 27.50
N TYR A 91 15.42 12.20 26.47
CA TYR A 91 15.50 12.62 25.07
C TYR A 91 14.18 13.22 24.59
N PRO A 92 14.21 14.10 23.57
CA PRO A 92 13.00 14.67 22.99
C PRO A 92 12.03 13.54 22.65
N GLN A 93 10.78 13.67 23.11
CA GLN A 93 9.69 12.85 22.61
C GLN A 93 9.38 13.35 21.21
N TYR A 94 10.17 12.92 20.23
CA TYR A 94 9.70 12.98 18.87
C TYR A 94 8.56 11.96 18.82
N GLU A 95 7.33 12.42 18.57
CA GLU A 95 6.40 11.56 17.86
C GLU A 95 7.20 11.12 16.64
N ILE A 96 7.54 9.84 16.57
CA ILE A 96 7.82 9.25 15.27
C ILE A 96 6.53 9.52 14.55
N SER A 97 6.47 10.63 13.82
CA SER A 97 5.42 10.82 12.85
C SER A 97 5.54 9.55 12.06
N GLU A 98 4.49 8.76 12.11
CA GLU A 98 4.16 7.88 11.02
C GLU A 98 4.00 8.82 9.81
N VAL A 99 5.11 9.35 9.27
CA VAL A 99 5.33 9.22 7.85
C VAL A 99 5.36 7.72 7.70
N SER A 100 4.15 7.13 7.58
CA SER A 100 3.98 5.71 7.55
C SER A 100 4.91 5.28 6.43
N ASP A 101 5.93 4.51 6.76
CA ASP A 101 6.29 3.43 5.85
C ASP A 101 4.98 2.67 5.73
N MET A 102 4.18 3.09 4.74
CA MET A 102 2.93 2.48 4.43
C MET A 102 3.38 1.06 4.11
N SER A 103 3.07 0.14 5.02
CA SER A 103 3.50 -1.25 4.88
C SER A 103 3.21 -1.65 3.44
N TYR A 104 4.11 -2.40 2.79
CA TYR A 104 3.86 -2.86 1.42
C TYR A 104 2.43 -3.41 1.27
N GLU A 105 1.94 -4.08 2.31
CA GLU A 105 0.55 -4.51 2.44
C GLU A 105 -0.49 -3.37 2.40
N GLN A 106 -0.31 -2.29 3.17
CA GLN A 106 -1.20 -1.13 3.15
C GLN A 106 -1.21 -0.45 1.77
N VAL A 107 -0.05 -0.36 1.10
CA VAL A 107 0.02 0.13 -0.29
C VAL A 107 -0.83 -0.72 -1.22
N VAL A 108 -0.73 -2.05 -1.11
CA VAL A 108 -1.49 -2.98 -1.94
C VAL A 108 -2.99 -2.88 -1.64
N HIS A 109 -3.38 -2.70 -0.37
CA HIS A 109 -4.77 -2.46 0.04
C HIS A 109 -5.34 -1.16 -0.55
N ASP A 110 -4.61 -0.06 -0.42
CA ASP A 110 -5.03 1.25 -0.92
C ASP A 110 -5.12 1.25 -2.46
N GLN A 111 -4.19 0.57 -3.14
CA GLN A 111 -4.26 0.36 -4.59
C GLN A 111 -5.49 -0.45 -5.00
N SER A 112 -5.90 -1.44 -4.21
CA SER A 112 -7.11 -2.24 -4.47
C SER A 112 -8.38 -1.39 -4.36
N LEU A 113 -8.48 -0.58 -3.30
CA LEU A 113 -9.59 0.37 -3.11
C LEU A 113 -9.63 1.45 -4.20
N TYR A 114 -8.45 1.93 -4.62
CA TYR A 114 -8.32 2.85 -5.74
C TYR A 114 -8.85 2.22 -7.04
N CYS A 115 -8.43 1.00 -7.37
CA CYS A 115 -8.90 0.30 -8.56
C CYS A 115 -10.42 0.12 -8.57
N ALA A 116 -11.03 -0.22 -7.44
CA ALA A 116 -12.50 -0.32 -7.34
C ALA A 116 -13.21 1.03 -7.53
N THR A 117 -12.63 2.11 -7.00
CA THR A 117 -13.16 3.48 -7.20
C THR A 117 -13.06 3.88 -8.67
N GLN A 118 -11.91 3.63 -9.30
CA GLN A 118 -11.68 3.90 -10.70
C GLN A 118 -12.61 3.08 -11.60
N SER A 119 -12.84 1.81 -11.27
CA SER A 119 -13.80 0.95 -11.96
C SER A 119 -15.21 1.54 -11.96
N LEU A 120 -15.67 2.04 -10.81
CA LEU A 120 -16.98 2.67 -10.71
C LEU A 120 -17.08 3.93 -11.58
N GLU A 121 -16.05 4.79 -11.52
CA GLU A 121 -16.00 6.02 -12.32
C GLU A 121 -16.03 5.71 -13.82
N LEU A 122 -15.23 4.74 -14.28
CA LEU A 122 -15.18 4.33 -15.68
C LEU A 122 -16.51 3.69 -16.12
N ALA A 123 -17.14 2.86 -15.29
CA ALA A 123 -18.46 2.29 -15.55
C ALA A 123 -19.54 3.38 -15.68
N GLN A 124 -19.49 4.41 -14.82
CA GLN A 124 -20.42 5.55 -14.93
C GLN A 124 -20.22 6.34 -16.22
N GLN A 125 -18.97 6.59 -16.61
CA GLN A 125 -18.64 7.23 -17.90
C GLN A 125 -19.15 6.39 -19.07
N LEU A 126 -18.99 5.07 -19.01
CA LEU A 126 -19.49 4.15 -20.02
C LEU A 126 -21.02 4.19 -20.11
N SER A 127 -21.71 4.21 -18.98
CA SER A 127 -23.18 4.31 -18.91
C SER A 127 -23.70 5.62 -19.51
N VAL A 128 -22.93 6.71 -19.42
CA VAL A 128 -23.27 7.97 -20.10
C VAL A 128 -23.05 7.84 -21.61
N LEU A 129 -21.91 7.28 -22.04
CA LEU A 129 -21.62 7.10 -23.46
C LEU A 129 -22.59 6.13 -24.14
N SER A 130 -23.04 5.07 -23.47
CA SER A 130 -23.97 4.09 -24.03
C SER A 130 -25.33 4.69 -24.37
N ARG A 131 -25.76 5.73 -23.63
CA ARG A 131 -27.02 6.46 -23.87
C ARG A 131 -26.89 7.56 -24.92
N ALA A 132 -25.67 7.95 -25.27
CA ALA A 132 -25.42 9.01 -26.25
C ALA A 132 -25.67 8.51 -27.68
N SER A 133 -26.17 9.40 -28.53
CA SER A 133 -26.37 9.12 -29.95
C SER A 133 -25.07 8.78 -30.66
N GLU A 134 -25.17 7.91 -31.66
CA GLU A 134 -24.01 7.47 -32.44
C GLU A 134 -23.34 8.66 -33.15
N SER A 135 -22.05 8.81 -32.91
CA SER A 135 -21.22 9.87 -33.51
C SER A 135 -19.75 9.45 -33.53
N THR A 136 -18.97 10.11 -34.39
CA THR A 136 -17.51 9.93 -34.47
C THR A 136 -16.83 10.31 -33.15
N GLU A 137 -17.31 11.37 -32.49
CA GLU A 137 -16.81 11.81 -31.19
C GLU A 137 -17.11 10.78 -30.09
N ARG A 138 -18.34 10.25 -30.03
CA ARG A 138 -18.71 9.18 -29.08
C ARG A 138 -17.79 7.97 -29.24
N THR A 139 -17.57 7.54 -30.49
CA THR A 139 -16.69 6.39 -30.79
C THR A 139 -15.25 6.65 -30.36
N ARG A 140 -14.73 7.86 -30.59
CA ARG A 140 -13.39 8.26 -30.13
C ARG A 140 -13.29 8.22 -28.60
N ASN A 141 -14.30 8.74 -27.91
CA ASN A 141 -14.33 8.76 -26.45
C ASN A 141 -14.44 7.34 -25.89
N ALA A 142 -15.23 6.47 -26.52
CA ALA A 142 -15.32 5.05 -26.17
C ALA A 142 -13.98 4.32 -26.31
N LYS A 143 -13.22 4.56 -27.40
CA LYS A 143 -11.86 4.01 -27.57
C LYS A 143 -10.90 4.45 -26.45
N GLN A 144 -10.97 5.71 -26.05
CA GLN A 144 -10.14 6.21 -24.93
C GLN A 144 -10.57 5.59 -23.60
N LEU A 145 -11.87 5.42 -23.38
CA LEU A 145 -12.41 4.81 -22.17
C LEU A 145 -12.03 3.32 -22.07
N MET A 146 -12.15 2.56 -23.17
CA MET A 146 -11.74 1.17 -23.26
C MET A 146 -10.27 0.98 -22.88
N LYS A 147 -9.38 1.88 -23.32
CA LYS A 147 -7.97 1.85 -22.90
C LYS A 147 -7.82 1.98 -21.38
N LYS A 148 -8.54 2.93 -20.76
CA LYS A 148 -8.49 3.13 -19.29
C LYS A 148 -9.07 1.94 -18.52
N LEU A 149 -10.14 1.33 -19.04
CA LEU A 149 -10.71 0.10 -18.48
C LEU A 149 -9.67 -1.02 -18.48
N ASN A 150 -9.06 -1.31 -19.63
CA ASN A 150 -8.03 -2.34 -19.76
C ASN A 150 -6.81 -2.08 -18.87
N ASP A 151 -6.38 -0.82 -18.77
CA ASP A 151 -5.27 -0.43 -17.88
C ASP A 151 -5.63 -0.70 -16.40
N ASN A 152 -6.86 -0.42 -15.97
CA ASN A 152 -7.30 -0.68 -14.60
C ASN A 152 -7.50 -2.19 -14.33
N GLU A 153 -8.07 -2.94 -15.27
CA GLU A 153 -8.21 -4.40 -15.17
C GLU A 153 -6.86 -5.09 -15.03
N SER A 154 -5.85 -4.63 -15.78
CA SER A 154 -4.47 -5.13 -15.66
C SER A 154 -3.90 -4.91 -14.25
N ARG A 155 -4.20 -3.76 -13.62
CA ARG A 155 -3.81 -3.48 -12.23
C ARG A 155 -4.53 -4.38 -11.24
N ILE A 156 -5.83 -4.62 -11.42
CA ILE A 156 -6.63 -5.53 -10.59
C ILE A 156 -6.04 -6.95 -10.67
N ALA A 157 -5.69 -7.43 -11.87
CA ALA A 157 -5.07 -8.74 -12.06
C ALA A 157 -3.70 -8.84 -11.37
N ALA A 158 -2.88 -7.79 -11.43
CA ALA A 158 -1.60 -7.75 -10.72
C ALA A 158 -1.79 -7.80 -9.20
N LEU A 159 -2.72 -7.03 -8.64
CA LEU A 159 -3.05 -7.03 -7.21
C LEU A 159 -3.57 -8.39 -6.76
N ARG A 160 -4.42 -9.03 -7.57
CA ARG A 160 -4.87 -10.41 -7.31
C ARG A 160 -3.69 -11.36 -7.17
N HIS A 161 -2.72 -11.29 -8.09
CA HIS A 161 -1.52 -12.12 -8.00
C HIS A 161 -0.71 -11.83 -6.74
N ILE A 162 -0.57 -10.57 -6.34
CA ILE A 162 0.12 -10.17 -5.10
C ILE A 162 -0.57 -10.80 -3.87
N TYR A 163 -1.90 -10.76 -3.76
CA TYR A 163 -2.58 -11.40 -2.62
C TYR A 163 -2.41 -12.92 -2.60
N ARG A 164 -2.42 -13.54 -3.78
CA ARG A 164 -2.16 -14.98 -3.90
C ARG A 164 -0.77 -15.36 -3.40
N THR A 165 0.27 -14.58 -3.73
CA THR A 165 1.65 -14.91 -3.34
C THR A 165 1.89 -14.76 -1.85
N VAL A 166 1.17 -13.86 -1.17
CA VAL A 166 1.25 -13.69 0.29
C VAL A 166 0.24 -14.54 1.07
N GLY A 167 -0.52 -15.41 0.38
CA GLY A 167 -1.47 -16.34 1.02
C GLY A 167 -2.76 -15.71 1.54
N ARG A 168 -3.07 -14.47 1.14
CA ARG A 168 -4.35 -13.79 1.46
C ARG A 168 -5.44 -14.21 0.46
N VAL A 169 -5.87 -15.47 0.58
CA VAL A 169 -6.87 -16.09 -0.32
C VAL A 169 -8.22 -15.37 -0.27
N ASP A 170 -8.57 -14.83 0.90
CA ASP A 170 -9.75 -13.98 1.11
C ASP A 170 -9.73 -12.73 0.20
N LEU A 171 -8.60 -12.02 0.19
CA LEU A 171 -8.43 -10.83 -0.65
C LEU A 171 -8.24 -11.20 -2.13
N GLU A 172 -7.55 -12.32 -2.44
CA GLU A 172 -7.48 -12.83 -3.82
C GLU A 172 -8.88 -13.06 -4.40
N HIS A 173 -9.78 -13.69 -3.63
CA HIS A 173 -11.16 -13.95 -4.05
C HIS A 173 -11.92 -12.65 -4.29
N LEU A 174 -11.76 -11.65 -3.41
CA LEU A 174 -12.36 -10.34 -3.61
C LEU A 174 -11.81 -9.67 -4.87
N LEU A 175 -10.51 -9.72 -5.15
CA LEU A 175 -9.98 -9.14 -6.39
C LEU A 175 -10.52 -9.86 -7.65
N PHE A 176 -10.78 -11.17 -7.56
CA PHE A 176 -11.47 -11.91 -8.60
C PHE A 176 -12.94 -11.49 -8.78
N GLU A 177 -13.68 -11.29 -7.67
CA GLU A 177 -15.03 -10.69 -7.72
C GLU A 177 -15.00 -9.32 -8.39
N LEU A 178 -14.01 -8.48 -8.08
CA LEU A 178 -13.87 -7.15 -8.69
C LEU A 178 -13.69 -7.24 -10.20
N THR A 179 -12.85 -8.17 -10.69
CA THR A 179 -12.69 -8.39 -12.14
C THR A 179 -14.01 -8.75 -12.81
N ASN A 180 -14.82 -9.63 -12.20
CA ASN A 180 -16.11 -10.01 -12.77
C ASN A 180 -17.11 -8.85 -12.79
N LEU A 181 -17.04 -7.95 -11.81
CA LEU A 181 -17.89 -6.74 -11.78
C LEU A 181 -17.48 -5.69 -12.82
N THR A 182 -16.24 -5.69 -13.27
CA THR A 182 -15.71 -4.69 -14.20
C THR A 182 -15.74 -5.12 -15.65
N MET A 183 -15.73 -6.44 -15.88
CA MET A 183 -15.74 -7.01 -17.22
C MET A 183 -17.09 -6.74 -17.90
N GLU A 184 -17.06 -6.01 -19.02
CA GLU A 184 -18.26 -5.66 -19.78
C GLU A 184 -17.97 -5.57 -21.29
N GLU A 185 -18.99 -5.83 -22.12
CA GLU A 185 -18.85 -5.91 -23.58
C GLU A 185 -19.26 -4.60 -24.31
N HIS A 186 -19.99 -3.71 -23.63
CA HIS A 186 -20.48 -2.44 -24.17
C HIS A 186 -19.36 -1.50 -24.60
N SER A 187 -18.20 -1.49 -23.93
CA SER A 187 -17.04 -0.69 -24.37
C SER A 187 -16.50 -1.14 -25.73
N THR A 188 -16.58 -2.44 -26.03
CA THR A 188 -16.21 -2.97 -27.35
C THR A 188 -17.23 -2.52 -28.40
N ALA A 189 -18.53 -2.66 -28.10
CA ALA A 189 -19.62 -2.22 -28.97
C ALA A 189 -19.54 -0.72 -29.31
N LEU A 190 -19.19 0.11 -28.32
CA LEU A 190 -19.11 1.57 -28.51
C LEU A 190 -17.80 2.02 -29.19
N SER A 191 -16.73 1.25 -29.06
CA SER A 191 -15.42 1.59 -29.63
C SER A 191 -15.24 1.10 -31.08
N ASP A 192 -15.90 0.00 -31.46
CA ASP A 192 -15.97 -0.51 -32.83
C ASP A 192 -17.39 -1.01 -33.17
N PRO A 193 -18.35 -0.11 -33.44
CA PRO A 193 -19.73 -0.48 -33.73
C PRO A 193 -19.89 -1.44 -34.91
N ASP A 194 -19.13 -1.22 -35.99
CA ASP A 194 -19.19 -2.06 -37.19
C ASP A 194 -18.54 -3.42 -36.99
N GLY A 195 -17.44 -3.50 -36.23
CA GLY A 195 -16.85 -4.75 -35.80
C GLY A 195 -17.80 -5.55 -34.90
N TRP A 196 -18.44 -4.88 -33.95
CA TRP A 196 -19.41 -5.50 -33.04
C TRP A 196 -20.63 -6.06 -33.78
N LYS A 197 -21.23 -5.29 -34.69
CA LYS A 197 -22.34 -5.76 -35.55
C LYS A 197 -21.94 -7.02 -36.34
N ARG A 198 -20.72 -7.07 -36.88
CA ARG A 198 -20.20 -8.27 -37.57
C ARG A 198 -20.03 -9.46 -36.63
N ALA A 199 -19.52 -9.24 -35.42
CA ALA A 199 -19.37 -10.30 -34.42
C ALA A 199 -20.73 -10.91 -34.02
N LEU A 200 -21.73 -10.07 -33.76
CA LEU A 200 -23.10 -10.50 -33.47
C LEU A 200 -23.71 -11.34 -34.61
N GLN A 201 -23.52 -10.91 -35.86
CA GLN A 201 -23.98 -11.68 -37.04
C GLN A 201 -23.35 -13.07 -37.12
N ILE A 202 -22.04 -13.19 -36.86
CA ILE A 202 -21.34 -14.48 -36.84
C ILE A 202 -21.86 -15.37 -35.70
N GLY A 203 -22.14 -14.78 -34.54
CA GLY A 203 -22.66 -15.48 -33.36
C GLY A 203 -24.15 -15.83 -33.44
N GLY A 204 -24.89 -15.35 -34.45
CA GLY A 204 -26.35 -15.51 -34.53
C GLY A 204 -27.11 -14.75 -33.43
N GLN A 205 -26.51 -13.69 -32.88
CA GLN A 205 -27.09 -12.85 -31.85
C GLN A 205 -27.57 -11.52 -32.45
N ALA A 206 -28.57 -10.90 -31.82
CA ALA A 206 -29.02 -9.55 -32.13
C ALA A 206 -28.61 -8.61 -30.99
N ASP A 207 -28.33 -7.35 -31.34
CA ASP A 207 -28.11 -6.29 -30.37
C ASP A 207 -29.43 -6.02 -29.63
N ASP A 208 -29.44 -6.17 -28.30
CA ASP A 208 -30.62 -5.93 -27.47
C ASP A 208 -30.92 -4.43 -27.33
N GLY A 209 -29.97 -3.57 -27.72
CA GLY A 209 -30.08 -2.12 -27.62
C GLY A 209 -30.12 -1.61 -26.18
N GLU A 210 -29.81 -2.45 -25.19
CA GLU A 210 -29.82 -2.06 -23.80
C GLU A 210 -28.62 -1.17 -23.48
N SER A 211 -28.92 -0.02 -22.88
CA SER A 211 -27.88 0.88 -22.39
C SER A 211 -27.20 0.28 -21.17
N TYR A 212 -25.87 0.32 -21.17
CA TYR A 212 -25.05 -0.10 -20.03
C TYR A 212 -25.46 0.59 -18.72
N VAL A 213 -25.61 -0.21 -17.66
CA VAL A 213 -25.90 0.26 -16.30
C VAL A 213 -24.69 -0.02 -15.43
N ALA A 214 -24.12 1.03 -14.84
CA ALA A 214 -22.97 0.90 -13.96
C ALA A 214 -23.33 0.11 -12.68
N PRO A 215 -22.55 -0.92 -12.28
CA PRO A 215 -22.83 -1.78 -11.12
C PRO A 215 -22.46 -1.09 -9.79
N THR A 216 -23.10 0.05 -9.53
CA THR A 216 -22.76 0.95 -8.43
C THR A 216 -22.99 0.29 -7.07
N LYS A 217 -24.10 -0.45 -6.94
CA LYS A 217 -24.45 -1.10 -5.68
C LYS A 217 -23.48 -2.23 -5.37
N GLU A 218 -23.16 -3.02 -6.37
CA GLU A 218 -22.28 -4.19 -6.29
C GLU A 218 -20.84 -3.75 -5.97
N LEU A 219 -20.33 -2.70 -6.62
CA LEU A 219 -19.00 -2.14 -6.32
C LEU A 219 -18.93 -1.53 -4.92
N ASN A 220 -20.01 -0.90 -4.43
CA ASN A 220 -20.06 -0.42 -3.05
C ASN A 220 -20.09 -1.58 -2.04
N GLN A 221 -20.86 -2.63 -2.31
CA GLN A 221 -20.87 -3.84 -1.49
C GLN A 221 -19.50 -4.51 -1.47
N TRP A 222 -18.85 -4.61 -2.62
CA TRP A 222 -17.49 -5.11 -2.73
C TRP A 222 -16.52 -4.31 -1.86
N ARG A 223 -16.60 -2.96 -1.89
CA ARG A 223 -15.75 -2.08 -1.09
C ARG A 223 -15.91 -2.33 0.41
N ILE A 224 -17.14 -2.52 0.87
CA ILE A 224 -17.43 -2.83 2.28
C ILE A 224 -16.78 -4.16 2.67
N LYS A 225 -17.03 -5.23 1.91
CA LYS A 225 -16.42 -6.55 2.15
C LYS A 225 -14.89 -6.47 2.17
N PHE A 226 -14.29 -5.70 1.28
CA PHE A 226 -12.85 -5.53 1.20
C PHE A 226 -12.29 -4.81 2.43
N ILE A 227 -12.93 -3.73 2.88
CA ILE A 227 -12.53 -3.01 4.10
C ILE A 227 -12.64 -3.92 5.33
N GLU A 228 -13.71 -4.71 5.43
CA GLU A 228 -13.87 -5.67 6.52
C GLU A 228 -12.76 -6.75 6.51
N ALA A 229 -12.41 -7.27 5.33
CA ALA A 229 -11.39 -8.30 5.17
C ALA A 229 -9.96 -7.81 5.47
N ILE A 230 -9.64 -6.54 5.22
CA ILE A 230 -8.31 -6.00 5.61
C ILE A 230 -8.21 -5.71 7.12
N GLN A 231 -9.35 -5.54 7.80
CA GLN A 231 -9.42 -5.26 9.24
C GLN A 231 -9.47 -6.52 10.13
N SER A 232 -9.84 -7.68 9.57
CA SER A 232 -9.95 -8.95 10.30
C SER A 232 -8.59 -9.62 10.64
N LYS A 233 -7.51 -8.83 10.68
CA LYS A 233 -6.14 -9.27 10.93
C LYS A 233 -5.78 -9.37 12.41
#